data_AF-A0A914YV61-F1
#
_entry.id   AF-A0A914YV61-F1
#
_cell.length_a   1.000
_cell.length_b   1.000
_cell.length_c   1.000
_cell.angle_alpha   90.00
_cell.angle_beta   90.00
_cell.angle_gamma   90.00
#
_symmetry.space_group_name_H-M   'P 1'
#
loop_
_entity.id
_entity.type
_entity.pdbx_description
1 polymer ?
#
loop_
_entity_poly.entity_id
_entity_poly.type
_entity_poly.pdbx_seq_one_letter_code
_entity_poly.pdbx_strand_id
1 'polypeptide(L)'
;MKKITKISWTTTKWEIVVKTDDRRVAREFGVNIFPSLVYFRRRNPILYDGEFKDSEIVWRWIRAHDEVATWDLTDETFESRTDSFSPDEGTLDWFVMFYDSEESDCNAFVATWETVAHKLRGLVNVGKVDTSVSDDVTERFRIDDGQCPTFLLFHRGKMYRYNDPAKDPKGLTQFALSKFKDQRGHRVPEPPTALENLYEHIKEQILDALDDNQTLTVIGVGGLIGIVSLTLLFKAYKIRQQQNIDKKSI
;
A
#
# COMPACT_ATOMS: atom_id res chain seq x y z
N MET A 1 -22.61 -17.85 24.07
CA MET A 1 -22.33 -19.30 24.16
C MET A 1 -21.89 -19.76 22.77
N LYS A 2 -20.60 -20.09 22.53
CA LYS A 2 -20.11 -20.42 21.18
C LYS A 2 -20.68 -21.78 20.73
N LYS A 3 -21.73 -21.77 19.90
CA LYS A 3 -22.26 -22.99 19.27
C LYS A 3 -21.62 -23.15 17.89
N ILE A 4 -20.46 -23.79 17.85
CA ILE A 4 -19.81 -24.18 16.60
C ILE A 4 -20.67 -25.30 16.00
N THR A 5 -21.39 -25.02 14.92
CA THR A 5 -22.21 -26.01 14.22
C THR A 5 -21.48 -26.37 12.94
N LYS A 6 -20.73 -27.48 12.98
CA LYS A 6 -20.01 -28.01 11.82
C LYS A 6 -21.04 -28.70 10.90
N ILE A 7 -21.29 -28.15 9.72
CA ILE A 7 -22.20 -28.74 8.72
C ILE A 7 -21.32 -29.27 7.58
N SER A 8 -21.52 -30.54 7.20
CA SER A 8 -20.66 -31.30 6.28
C SER A 8 -21.48 -31.81 5.12
N TRP A 9 -21.21 -31.33 3.90
CA TRP A 9 -21.69 -31.95 2.67
C TRP A 9 -20.64 -31.73 1.57
N THR A 10 -19.70 -32.67 1.41
CA THR A 10 -18.96 -33.08 0.19
C THR A 10 -17.59 -33.65 0.54
N THR A 11 -17.13 -34.61 -0.25
CA THR A 11 -16.04 -35.54 0.03
C THR A 11 -14.62 -34.98 -0.10
N THR A 12 -14.44 -33.66 -0.28
CA THR A 12 -13.10 -33.09 -0.60
C THR A 12 -12.77 -31.72 0.01
N LYS A 13 -13.71 -30.97 0.61
CA LYS A 13 -13.41 -29.69 1.27
C LYS A 13 -14.34 -29.48 2.46
N TRP A 14 -13.77 -29.27 3.64
CA TRP A 14 -14.55 -28.97 4.85
C TRP A 14 -14.78 -27.46 4.94
N GLU A 15 -16.03 -27.02 4.76
CA GLU A 15 -16.42 -25.64 5.07
C GLU A 15 -16.92 -25.56 6.51
N ILE A 16 -16.33 -24.66 7.30
CA ILE A 16 -16.67 -24.49 8.71
C ILE A 16 -17.62 -23.31 8.83
N VAL A 17 -18.83 -23.57 9.31
CA VAL A 17 -19.81 -22.52 9.61
C VAL A 17 -19.75 -22.18 11.10
N VAL A 18 -19.57 -20.90 11.40
CA VAL A 18 -19.61 -20.38 12.77
C VAL A 18 -20.79 -19.43 12.89
N LYS A 19 -21.64 -19.64 13.90
CA LYS A 19 -22.69 -18.71 14.27
C LYS A 19 -22.28 -18.00 15.56
N THR A 20 -22.40 -16.68 15.57
CA THR A 20 -22.18 -15.84 16.75
C THR A 20 -23.33 -14.86 16.91
N ASP A 21 -23.71 -14.60 18.15
CA ASP A 21 -24.61 -13.52 18.58
C ASP A 21 -23.85 -12.34 19.23
N ASP A 22 -22.52 -12.45 19.34
CA ASP A 22 -21.67 -11.40 19.90
C ASP A 22 -21.54 -10.24 18.90
N ARG A 23 -22.23 -9.13 19.20
CA ARG A 23 -22.21 -7.90 18.40
C ARG A 23 -20.86 -7.19 18.39
N ARG A 24 -19.96 -7.48 19.32
CA ARG A 24 -18.59 -6.89 19.31
C ARG A 24 -17.77 -7.54 18.21
N VAL A 25 -17.77 -8.87 18.16
CA VAL A 25 -17.12 -9.64 17.09
C VAL A 25 -17.72 -9.29 15.72
N ALA A 26 -19.04 -9.08 15.65
CA ALA A 26 -19.67 -8.65 14.40
C ALA A 26 -19.14 -7.29 13.90
N ARG A 27 -18.95 -6.33 14.82
CA ARG A 27 -18.42 -5.00 14.50
C ARG A 27 -16.99 -5.02 14.00
N GLU A 28 -16.14 -5.92 14.50
CA GLU A 28 -14.78 -6.14 14.00
C GLU A 28 -14.73 -6.50 12.50
N PHE A 29 -15.84 -6.98 11.92
CA PHE A 29 -15.97 -7.30 10.49
C PHE A 29 -16.96 -6.37 9.77
N GLY A 30 -17.24 -5.20 10.34
CA GLY A 30 -18.10 -4.17 9.73
C GLY A 30 -19.59 -4.52 9.77
N VAL A 31 -20.00 -5.54 10.52
CA VAL A 31 -21.39 -6.01 10.59
C VAL A 31 -22.16 -5.23 11.65
N ASN A 32 -23.01 -4.31 11.19
CA ASN A 32 -23.92 -3.52 12.02
C ASN A 32 -25.40 -3.85 11.79
N ILE A 33 -25.72 -4.55 10.70
CA ILE A 33 -27.07 -4.98 10.33
C ILE A 33 -27.15 -6.49 10.54
N PHE A 34 -28.29 -6.99 11.01
CA PHE A 34 -28.48 -8.41 11.30
C PHE A 34 -29.78 -8.92 10.65
N PRO A 35 -29.81 -10.18 10.15
CA PRO A 35 -28.70 -11.12 10.06
C PRO A 35 -27.69 -10.74 8.95
N SER A 36 -26.43 -11.17 9.11
CA SER A 36 -25.38 -11.03 8.08
C SER A 36 -24.53 -12.29 7.99
N LEU A 37 -23.92 -12.47 6.83
CA LEU A 37 -23.00 -13.58 6.54
C LEU A 37 -21.67 -12.99 6.07
N VAL A 38 -20.59 -13.38 6.73
CA VAL A 38 -19.21 -13.08 6.32
C VAL A 38 -18.53 -14.38 5.97
N TYR A 39 -17.95 -14.46 4.78
CA TYR A 39 -17.20 -15.61 4.32
C TYR A 39 -15.70 -15.32 4.39
N PHE A 40 -14.94 -16.22 5.00
CA PHE A 40 -13.50 -16.06 5.17
C PHE A 40 -12.76 -16.95 4.19
N ARG A 41 -12.13 -16.33 3.18
CA ARG A 41 -11.33 -17.01 2.16
C ARG A 41 -9.86 -16.67 2.34
N ARG A 42 -9.04 -17.66 2.70
CA ARG A 42 -7.60 -17.46 2.95
C ARG A 42 -7.31 -16.25 3.87
N ARG A 43 -8.08 -16.12 4.96
CA ARG A 43 -8.05 -15.00 5.93
C ARG A 43 -8.61 -13.66 5.43
N ASN A 44 -9.08 -13.54 4.18
CA ASN A 44 -9.77 -12.35 3.70
C ASN A 44 -11.29 -12.48 3.92
N PRO A 45 -11.92 -11.64 4.76
CA PRO A 45 -13.36 -11.64 4.96
C PRO A 45 -14.06 -11.02 3.75
N ILE A 46 -15.24 -11.51 3.39
CA ILE A 46 -16.14 -10.84 2.45
C ILE A 46 -17.57 -10.88 2.97
N LEU A 47 -18.23 -9.72 2.92
CA LEU A 47 -19.60 -9.56 3.34
C LEU A 47 -20.57 -10.00 2.23
N TYR A 48 -21.50 -10.89 2.56
CA TYR A 48 -22.63 -11.18 1.68
C TYR A 48 -23.65 -10.05 1.75
N ASP A 49 -23.90 -9.40 0.62
CA ASP A 49 -24.83 -8.28 0.49
C ASP A 49 -26.17 -8.66 -0.17
N GLY A 50 -26.42 -9.95 -0.38
CA GLY A 50 -27.65 -10.48 -0.94
C GLY A 50 -28.71 -10.85 0.09
N GLU A 51 -29.86 -11.33 -0.38
CA GLU A 51 -30.94 -11.81 0.48
C GLU A 51 -30.73 -13.26 0.94
N PHE A 52 -31.29 -13.63 2.09
CA PHE A 52 -31.19 -14.97 2.70
C PHE A 52 -32.36 -15.92 2.35
N LYS A 53 -33.04 -15.71 1.22
CA LYS A 53 -34.27 -16.46 0.88
C LYS A 53 -34.01 -17.90 0.42
N ASP A 54 -32.86 -18.17 -0.15
CA ASP A 54 -32.53 -19.45 -0.77
C ASP A 54 -31.07 -19.84 -0.45
N SER A 55 -30.88 -21.03 0.14
CA SER A 55 -29.57 -21.56 0.46
C SER A 55 -28.71 -21.79 -0.78
N GLU A 56 -29.30 -22.15 -1.93
CA GLU A 56 -28.56 -22.38 -3.17
C GLU A 56 -27.93 -21.10 -3.72
N ILE A 57 -28.59 -19.96 -3.52
CA ILE A 57 -28.05 -18.64 -3.89
C ILE A 57 -26.79 -18.35 -3.06
N VAL A 58 -26.86 -18.59 -1.75
CA VAL A 58 -25.73 -18.40 -0.84
C VAL A 58 -24.59 -19.36 -1.20
N TRP A 59 -24.88 -20.64 -1.47
CA TRP A 59 -23.87 -21.62 -1.87
C TRP A 59 -23.19 -21.28 -3.19
N ARG A 60 -23.96 -20.82 -4.18
CA ARG A 60 -23.41 -20.32 -5.45
C ARG A 60 -22.55 -19.09 -5.22
N TRP A 61 -22.97 -18.18 -4.34
CA TRP A 61 -22.18 -17.03 -3.96
C TRP A 61 -20.85 -17.46 -3.33
N ILE A 62 -20.84 -18.34 -2.33
CA ILE A 62 -19.59 -18.83 -1.70
C ILE A 62 -18.62 -19.38 -2.76
N ARG A 63 -19.10 -20.22 -3.68
CA ARG A 63 -18.26 -20.78 -4.76
C ARG A 63 -17.72 -19.74 -5.73
N ALA A 64 -18.49 -18.70 -6.03
CA ALA A 64 -18.05 -17.61 -6.90
C ALA A 64 -16.95 -16.73 -6.26
N HIS A 65 -16.77 -16.83 -4.94
CA HIS A 65 -15.82 -16.04 -4.17
C HIS A 65 -14.72 -16.91 -3.56
N ASP A 66 -14.31 -18.03 -4.17
CA ASP A 66 -13.16 -18.80 -3.64
C ASP A 66 -11.82 -18.04 -3.83
N GLU A 67 -11.78 -17.08 -4.74
CA GLU A 67 -10.62 -16.24 -5.03
C GLU A 67 -10.76 -14.84 -4.42
N VAL A 68 -9.62 -14.28 -4.00
CA VAL A 68 -9.52 -12.89 -3.56
C VAL A 68 -9.45 -12.00 -4.81
N ALA A 69 -10.28 -10.95 -4.83
CA ALA A 69 -10.40 -10.05 -5.98
C ALA A 69 -9.61 -8.75 -5.82
N THR A 70 -9.09 -8.50 -4.61
CA THR A 70 -8.29 -7.33 -4.26
C THR A 70 -6.80 -7.63 -4.38
N TRP A 71 -6.03 -6.57 -4.66
CA TRP A 71 -4.58 -6.57 -4.54
C TRP A 71 -4.15 -5.85 -3.28
N ASP A 72 -3.28 -6.48 -2.49
CA ASP A 72 -2.52 -5.80 -1.44
C ASP A 72 -1.43 -4.97 -2.11
N LEU A 73 -1.52 -3.65 -1.99
CA LEU A 73 -0.58 -2.68 -2.54
C LEU A 73 0.26 -2.10 -1.40
N THR A 74 1.55 -1.98 -1.64
CA THR A 74 2.56 -1.46 -0.72
C THR A 74 3.39 -0.38 -1.42
N ASP A 75 4.26 0.31 -0.68
CA ASP A 75 5.19 1.29 -1.26
C ASP A 75 5.99 0.73 -2.46
N GLU A 76 6.43 -0.53 -2.36
CA GLU A 76 7.19 -1.20 -3.41
C GLU A 76 6.31 -1.61 -4.62
N THR A 77 5.06 -1.99 -4.38
CA THR A 77 4.22 -2.67 -5.38
C THR A 77 3.18 -1.77 -6.03
N PHE A 78 2.89 -0.62 -5.42
CA PHE A 78 1.83 0.27 -5.88
C PHE A 78 2.09 0.75 -7.31
N GLU A 79 3.26 1.31 -7.61
CA GLU A 79 3.54 1.84 -8.95
C GLU A 79 3.66 0.74 -10.00
N SER A 80 4.39 -0.34 -9.68
CA SER A 80 4.61 -1.44 -10.63
C SER A 80 3.32 -2.17 -11.02
N ARG A 81 2.27 -2.11 -10.19
CA ARG A 81 0.96 -2.71 -10.48
C ARG A 81 -0.03 -1.73 -11.06
N THR A 82 -0.07 -0.51 -10.54
CA THR A 82 -1.13 0.45 -10.90
C THR A 82 -0.78 1.27 -12.13
N ASP A 83 0.51 1.54 -12.34
CA ASP A 83 1.02 2.52 -13.31
C ASP A 83 0.19 3.81 -13.30
N SER A 84 -0.20 4.25 -12.10
CA SER A 84 -1.26 5.23 -11.93
C SER A 84 -0.91 6.60 -12.52
N PHE A 85 0.38 6.93 -12.58
CA PHE A 85 0.88 8.22 -13.07
C PHE A 85 0.85 8.34 -14.60
N SER A 86 1.22 7.30 -15.33
CA SER A 86 1.29 7.30 -16.81
C SER A 86 0.81 5.97 -17.40
N PRO A 87 -0.47 5.61 -17.19
CA PRO A 87 -0.97 4.31 -17.59
C PRO A 87 -0.98 4.13 -19.11
N ASP A 88 -0.59 2.94 -19.56
CA ASP A 88 -0.70 2.51 -20.95
C ASP A 88 -2.15 2.61 -21.49
N GLU A 89 -2.29 2.85 -22.79
CA GLU A 89 -3.60 2.91 -23.43
C GLU A 89 -4.34 1.57 -23.34
N GLY A 90 -5.59 1.60 -22.89
CA GLY A 90 -6.43 0.40 -22.75
C GLY A 90 -6.25 -0.38 -21.45
N THR A 91 -5.40 0.09 -20.53
CA THR A 91 -5.34 -0.43 -19.16
C THR A 91 -6.65 -0.21 -18.42
N LEU A 92 -7.00 -1.15 -17.54
CA LEU A 92 -8.15 -0.99 -16.66
C LEU A 92 -7.85 0.02 -15.56
N ASP A 93 -8.87 0.79 -15.21
CA ASP A 93 -8.81 1.72 -14.09
C ASP A 93 -8.54 0.98 -12.77
N TRP A 94 -7.97 1.70 -11.79
CA TRP A 94 -7.68 1.17 -10.46
C TRP A 94 -8.52 1.88 -9.41
N PHE A 95 -9.22 1.12 -8.56
CA PHE A 95 -9.92 1.65 -7.40
C PHE A 95 -9.26 1.14 -6.12
N VAL A 96 -8.66 2.04 -5.35
CA VAL A 96 -7.81 1.70 -4.22
C VAL A 96 -8.41 2.25 -2.93
N MET A 97 -8.51 1.39 -1.92
CA MET A 97 -8.85 1.76 -0.56
C MET A 97 -7.57 1.95 0.26
N PHE A 98 -7.46 3.09 0.93
CA PHE A 98 -6.45 3.35 1.94
C PHE A 98 -7.12 3.16 3.30
N TYR A 99 -6.58 2.24 4.09
CA TYR A 99 -7.12 1.87 5.40
C TYR A 99 -5.99 1.67 6.40
N ASP A 100 -6.31 1.76 7.68
CA ASP A 100 -5.39 1.46 8.77
C ASP A 100 -5.78 0.12 9.41
N SER A 101 -4.85 -0.84 9.44
CA SER A 101 -5.08 -2.14 10.07
C SER A 101 -5.01 -2.13 11.60
N GLU A 102 -4.38 -1.11 12.20
CA GLU A 102 -4.31 -0.90 13.64
C GLU A 102 -5.58 -0.24 14.19
N GLU A 103 -6.32 0.50 13.36
CA GLU A 103 -7.61 1.08 13.70
C GLU A 103 -8.77 0.09 13.44
N SER A 104 -9.36 -0.46 14.51
CA SER A 104 -10.41 -1.49 14.42
C SER A 104 -11.62 -1.09 13.56
N ASP A 105 -12.10 0.15 13.66
CA ASP A 105 -13.30 0.59 12.92
C ASP A 105 -12.98 0.78 11.43
N CYS A 106 -11.75 1.17 11.09
CA CYS A 106 -11.30 1.28 9.71
C CYS A 106 -11.05 -0.10 9.09
N ASN A 107 -10.31 -0.97 9.79
CA ASN A 107 -10.02 -2.34 9.37
C ASN A 107 -11.29 -3.19 9.21
N ALA A 108 -12.33 -2.94 10.01
CA ALA A 108 -13.63 -3.58 9.87
C ALA A 108 -14.26 -3.41 8.47
N PHE A 109 -13.87 -2.37 7.72
CA PHE A 109 -14.38 -2.11 6.38
C PHE A 109 -13.84 -3.08 5.32
N VAL A 110 -12.74 -3.80 5.59
CA VAL A 110 -12.13 -4.75 4.64
C VAL A 110 -13.15 -5.75 4.09
N ALA A 111 -14.05 -6.27 4.94
CA ALA A 111 -15.07 -7.23 4.50
C ALA A 111 -16.03 -6.64 3.45
N THR A 112 -16.41 -5.38 3.60
CA THR A 112 -17.27 -4.64 2.67
C THR A 112 -16.51 -4.30 1.39
N TRP A 113 -15.22 -3.95 1.51
CA TRP A 113 -14.36 -3.65 0.36
C TRP A 113 -14.17 -4.87 -0.55
N GLU A 114 -14.01 -6.07 0.02
CA GLU A 114 -13.94 -7.31 -0.76
C GLU A 114 -15.23 -7.58 -1.56
N THR A 115 -16.39 -7.15 -1.04
CA THR A 115 -17.68 -7.21 -1.77
C THR A 115 -17.69 -6.26 -2.97
N VAL A 116 -17.16 -5.05 -2.80
CA VAL A 116 -16.99 -4.08 -3.89
C VAL A 116 -16.04 -4.64 -4.96
N ALA A 117 -14.91 -5.20 -4.53
CA ALA A 117 -13.92 -5.80 -5.43
C ALA A 117 -14.52 -6.91 -6.30
N HIS A 118 -15.35 -7.77 -5.71
CA HIS A 118 -16.02 -8.81 -6.49
C HIS A 118 -16.97 -8.24 -7.54
N LYS A 119 -17.75 -7.20 -7.21
CA LYS A 119 -18.68 -6.56 -8.15
C LYS A 119 -17.97 -5.86 -9.31
N LEU A 120 -16.74 -5.40 -9.09
CA LEU A 120 -15.91 -4.72 -10.08
C LEU A 120 -14.98 -5.68 -10.86
N ARG A 121 -14.99 -6.98 -10.54
CA ARG A 121 -14.10 -7.97 -11.15
C ARG A 121 -14.21 -7.95 -12.68
N GLY A 122 -13.06 -7.75 -13.33
CA GLY A 122 -12.95 -7.68 -14.79
C GLY A 122 -13.38 -6.35 -15.42
N LEU A 123 -13.81 -5.38 -14.61
CA LEU A 123 -14.19 -4.03 -15.06
C LEU A 123 -13.22 -2.97 -14.54
N VAL A 124 -12.82 -3.09 -13.28
CA VAL A 124 -11.90 -2.18 -12.58
C VAL A 124 -11.00 -3.02 -11.68
N ASN A 125 -9.71 -2.75 -11.68
CA ASN A 125 -8.78 -3.38 -10.73
C ASN A 125 -9.02 -2.79 -9.35
N VAL A 126 -9.07 -3.63 -8.32
CA VAL A 126 -9.34 -3.17 -6.96
C VAL A 126 -8.15 -3.48 -6.07
N GLY A 127 -7.66 -2.46 -5.36
CA GLY A 127 -6.50 -2.56 -4.47
C GLY A 127 -6.82 -2.09 -3.06
N LYS A 128 -5.95 -2.42 -2.11
CA LYS A 128 -5.95 -1.85 -0.76
C LYS A 128 -4.52 -1.55 -0.32
N VAL A 129 -4.33 -0.42 0.35
CA VAL A 129 -3.06 0.05 0.92
C VAL A 129 -3.27 0.20 2.42
N ASP A 130 -2.38 -0.41 3.19
CA ASP A 130 -2.36 -0.28 4.65
C ASP A 130 -1.51 0.92 5.06
N THR A 131 -2.15 1.96 5.58
CA THR A 131 -1.52 3.25 5.89
C THR A 131 -0.63 3.20 7.13
N SER A 132 -0.77 2.17 7.98
CA SER A 132 0.12 1.98 9.13
C SER A 132 1.48 1.39 8.76
N VAL A 133 1.64 0.93 7.51
CA VAL A 133 2.87 0.27 7.03
C VAL A 133 3.43 0.93 5.77
N SER A 134 2.58 1.54 4.92
CA SER A 134 2.99 2.12 3.64
C SER A 134 2.97 3.66 3.67
N ASP A 135 4.00 4.24 4.27
CA ASP A 135 4.08 5.69 4.55
C ASP A 135 4.30 6.50 3.27
N ASP A 136 5.16 6.05 2.36
CA ASP A 136 5.55 6.80 1.16
C ASP A 136 4.34 7.03 0.23
N VAL A 137 3.58 5.97 -0.03
CA VAL A 137 2.38 6.05 -0.86
C VAL A 137 1.29 6.85 -0.16
N THR A 138 1.16 6.72 1.16
CA THR A 138 0.20 7.49 1.97
C THR A 138 0.49 8.99 1.92
N GLU A 139 1.75 9.40 2.10
CA GLU A 139 2.18 10.79 2.02
C GLU A 139 2.00 11.34 0.60
N ARG A 140 2.44 10.59 -0.42
CA ARG A 140 2.32 10.99 -1.83
C ARG A 140 0.89 11.34 -2.22
N PHE A 141 -0.08 10.55 -1.78
CA PHE A 141 -1.50 10.77 -2.07
C PHE A 141 -2.22 11.69 -1.07
N ARG A 142 -1.51 12.20 -0.06
CA ARG A 142 -2.04 13.05 1.03
C ARG A 142 -3.29 12.43 1.63
N ILE A 143 -3.15 11.18 2.08
CA ILE A 143 -4.19 10.49 2.83
C ILE A 143 -4.22 11.09 4.23
N ASP A 144 -5.41 11.36 4.73
CA ASP A 144 -5.64 11.95 6.05
C ASP A 144 -6.19 10.85 6.97
N ASP A 145 -5.49 10.60 8.07
CA ASP A 145 -5.85 9.60 9.08
C ASP A 145 -7.24 9.88 9.69
N GLY A 146 -7.67 11.14 9.72
CA GLY A 146 -8.99 11.52 10.22
C GLY A 146 -10.17 11.04 9.36
N GLN A 147 -9.91 10.53 8.14
CA GLN A 147 -10.92 10.07 7.20
C GLN A 147 -10.65 8.64 6.73
N CYS A 148 -10.50 7.70 7.68
CA CYS A 148 -10.33 6.29 7.41
C CYS A 148 -11.68 5.55 7.18
N PRO A 149 -11.79 4.63 6.20
CA PRO A 149 -10.93 4.48 5.03
C PRO A 149 -11.18 5.58 3.99
N THR A 150 -10.16 5.87 3.17
CA THR A 150 -10.21 6.76 2.01
C THR A 150 -10.21 5.94 0.71
N PHE A 151 -10.97 6.38 -0.31
CA PHE A 151 -11.02 5.69 -1.60
C PHE A 151 -10.59 6.60 -2.75
N LEU A 152 -9.63 6.14 -3.55
CA LEU A 152 -9.15 6.84 -4.74
C LEU A 152 -9.34 5.95 -5.97
N LEU A 153 -9.99 6.49 -7.01
CA LEU A 153 -10.03 5.89 -8.33
C LEU A 153 -9.00 6.56 -9.24
N PHE A 154 -8.18 5.76 -9.91
CA PHE A 154 -7.21 6.19 -10.91
C PHE A 154 -7.74 5.87 -12.30
N HIS A 155 -7.94 6.91 -13.10
CA HIS A 155 -8.43 6.84 -14.47
C HIS A 155 -7.59 7.76 -15.36
N ARG A 156 -6.80 7.16 -16.27
CA ARG A 156 -6.02 7.86 -17.31
C ARG A 156 -5.11 8.97 -16.75
N GLY A 157 -4.26 8.64 -15.78
CA GLY A 157 -3.33 9.57 -15.15
C GLY A 157 -3.98 10.61 -14.23
N LYS A 158 -5.27 10.45 -13.94
CA LYS A 158 -6.01 11.28 -13.00
C LYS A 158 -6.55 10.46 -11.83
N MET A 159 -6.54 11.05 -10.65
CA MET A 159 -7.13 10.49 -9.44
C MET A 159 -8.44 11.20 -9.08
N TYR A 160 -9.36 10.42 -8.53
CA TYR A 160 -10.72 10.81 -8.18
C TYR A 160 -11.02 10.29 -6.78
N ARG A 161 -11.16 11.19 -5.80
CA ARG A 161 -11.51 10.84 -4.42
C ARG A 161 -13.01 10.58 -4.28
N TYR A 162 -13.39 9.51 -3.59
CA TYR A 162 -14.78 9.27 -3.21
C TYR A 162 -15.18 10.21 -2.06
N ASN A 163 -16.20 11.04 -2.28
CA ASN A 163 -16.62 12.06 -1.32
C ASN A 163 -18.05 11.85 -0.78
N ASP A 164 -18.76 10.80 -1.21
CA ASP A 164 -20.10 10.56 -0.69
C ASP A 164 -20.04 10.06 0.76
N PRO A 165 -20.96 10.52 1.64
CA PRO A 165 -20.98 10.07 3.04
C PRO A 165 -21.26 8.57 3.19
N ALA A 166 -22.05 7.99 2.28
CA ALA A 166 -22.42 6.60 2.32
C ALA A 166 -21.30 5.74 1.74
N LYS A 167 -20.68 4.88 2.56
CA LYS A 167 -19.63 3.93 2.13
C LYS A 167 -20.22 2.53 1.88
N ASP A 168 -21.38 2.43 1.23
CA ASP A 168 -22.00 1.14 0.94
C ASP A 168 -21.49 0.53 -0.39
N PRO A 169 -21.56 -0.81 -0.57
CA PRO A 169 -21.05 -1.46 -1.78
C PRO A 169 -21.64 -0.93 -3.09
N LYS A 170 -22.92 -0.53 -3.09
CA LYS A 170 -23.59 -0.04 -4.29
C LYS A 170 -23.06 1.33 -4.67
N GLY A 171 -22.94 2.25 -3.71
CA GLY A 171 -22.39 3.59 -3.93
C GLY A 171 -20.96 3.56 -4.47
N LEU A 172 -20.10 2.76 -3.82
CA LEU A 172 -18.70 2.58 -4.23
C LEU A 172 -18.58 1.96 -5.63
N THR A 173 -19.38 0.94 -5.95
CA THR A 173 -19.40 0.32 -7.29
C THR A 173 -19.86 1.31 -8.35
N GLN A 174 -20.93 2.06 -8.10
CA GLN A 174 -21.45 3.06 -9.04
C GLN A 174 -20.45 4.20 -9.27
N PHE A 175 -19.73 4.58 -8.23
CA PHE A 175 -18.66 5.56 -8.32
C PHE A 175 -17.56 5.11 -9.27
N ALA A 176 -17.00 3.92 -9.06
CA ALA A 176 -15.94 3.39 -9.90
C ALA A 176 -16.36 3.23 -11.37
N LEU A 177 -17.61 2.83 -11.62
CA LEU A 177 -18.09 2.58 -12.99
C LEU A 177 -18.44 3.87 -13.77
N SER A 178 -18.91 4.92 -13.08
CA SER A 178 -19.50 6.06 -13.79
C SER A 178 -19.43 7.39 -13.05
N LYS A 179 -19.83 7.45 -11.77
CA LYS A 179 -20.05 8.73 -11.06
C LYS A 179 -18.78 9.54 -10.87
N PHE A 180 -17.60 8.92 -10.88
CA PHE A 180 -16.33 9.63 -10.80
C PHE A 180 -16.15 10.67 -11.92
N LYS A 181 -16.84 10.51 -13.06
CA LYS A 181 -16.78 11.43 -14.19
C LYS A 181 -17.45 12.78 -13.91
N ASP A 182 -18.34 12.83 -12.92
CA ASP A 182 -19.08 14.04 -12.55
C ASP A 182 -18.22 15.00 -11.70
N GLN A 183 -17.09 14.51 -11.17
CA GLN A 183 -16.16 15.33 -10.39
C GLN A 183 -14.88 15.64 -11.17
N ARG A 184 -14.19 16.70 -10.76
CA ARG A 184 -12.91 17.07 -11.34
C ARG A 184 -11.83 16.08 -10.90
N GLY A 185 -11.23 15.38 -11.86
CA GLY A 185 -10.03 14.57 -11.61
C GLY A 185 -8.80 15.45 -11.35
N HIS A 186 -8.00 15.06 -10.36
CA HIS A 186 -6.70 15.65 -10.08
C HIS A 186 -5.61 14.86 -10.78
N ARG A 187 -4.49 15.48 -11.16
CA ARG A 187 -3.35 14.70 -11.67
C ARG A 187 -2.81 13.80 -10.57
N VAL A 188 -2.48 12.57 -10.94
CA VAL A 188 -1.76 11.66 -10.05
C VAL A 188 -0.39 12.29 -9.74
N PRO A 189 0.01 12.41 -8.47
CA PRO A 189 1.34 12.88 -8.10
C PRO A 189 2.42 11.97 -8.67
N GLU A 190 3.57 12.54 -9.03
CA GLU A 190 4.71 11.75 -9.49
C GLU A 190 5.16 10.77 -8.40
N PRO A 191 5.53 9.53 -8.75
CA PRO A 191 6.18 8.65 -7.79
C PRO A 191 7.52 9.25 -7.36
N PRO A 192 7.99 8.95 -6.13
CA PRO A 192 9.33 9.36 -5.73
C PRO A 192 10.34 8.83 -6.76
N THR A 193 11.24 9.70 -7.20
CA THR A 193 12.19 9.33 -8.25
C THR A 193 13.19 8.30 -7.73
N ALA A 194 13.72 7.44 -8.62
CA ALA A 194 14.74 6.46 -8.24
C ALA A 194 15.99 7.08 -7.57
N LEU A 195 16.28 8.36 -7.86
CA LEU A 195 17.34 9.13 -7.21
C LEU A 195 16.96 9.62 -5.81
N GLU A 196 15.70 9.95 -5.55
CA GLU A 196 15.20 10.25 -4.20
C GLU A 196 15.21 9.00 -3.32
N ASN A 197 14.78 7.85 -3.85
CA ASN A 197 14.86 6.58 -3.12
C ASN A 197 16.32 6.21 -2.80
N LEU A 198 17.25 6.43 -3.74
CA LEU A 198 18.68 6.25 -3.51
C LEU A 198 19.24 7.26 -2.49
N TYR A 199 18.79 8.51 -2.55
CA TYR A 199 19.19 9.55 -1.60
C TYR A 199 18.75 9.21 -0.18
N GLU A 200 17.51 8.76 0.02
CA GLU A 200 17.03 8.31 1.33
C GLU A 200 17.81 7.09 1.82
N HIS A 201 18.03 6.06 0.99
CA HIS A 201 18.88 4.91 1.37
C HIS A 201 20.31 5.31 1.74
N ILE A 202 20.93 6.22 0.99
CA ILE A 202 22.28 6.71 1.27
C ILE A 202 22.30 7.57 2.53
N LYS A 203 21.28 8.40 2.72
CA LYS A 203 21.12 9.29 3.88
C LYS A 203 20.96 8.50 5.16
N GLU A 204 20.13 7.46 5.18
CA GLU A 204 20.01 6.56 6.33
C GLU A 204 21.35 5.88 6.64
N GLN A 205 22.04 5.31 5.65
CA GLN A 205 23.36 4.72 5.87
C GLN A 205 24.39 5.72 6.40
N ILE A 206 24.35 6.97 5.93
CA ILE A 206 25.23 8.03 6.41
C ILE A 206 24.87 8.45 7.84
N LEU A 207 23.58 8.60 8.16
CA LEU A 207 23.14 8.99 9.50
C LEU A 207 23.48 7.92 10.53
N ASP A 208 23.30 6.64 10.22
CA ASP A 208 23.73 5.53 11.08
C ASP A 208 25.25 5.55 11.29
N ALA A 209 26.03 5.79 10.22
CA ALA A 209 27.48 5.89 10.31
C ALA A 209 27.97 7.15 11.07
N LEU A 210 27.14 8.19 11.14
CA LEU A 210 27.37 9.42 11.92
C LEU A 210 26.92 9.29 13.37
N ASP A 211 25.97 8.42 13.69
CA ASP A 211 25.58 8.15 15.08
C ASP A 211 26.58 7.17 15.75
N ASP A 212 27.22 6.31 14.95
CA ASP A 212 28.36 5.52 15.39
C ASP A 212 29.63 6.39 15.58
N ASN A 213 29.82 6.87 16.81
CA ASN A 213 30.99 7.63 17.25
C ASN A 213 32.34 6.93 16.92
N GLN A 214 32.36 5.59 16.85
CA GLN A 214 33.57 4.85 16.47
C GLN A 214 33.91 4.94 14.98
N THR A 215 32.94 4.91 14.06
CA THR A 215 33.20 5.03 12.61
C THR A 215 33.56 6.46 12.20
N LEU A 216 32.92 7.45 12.83
CA LEU A 216 33.23 8.88 12.62
C LEU A 216 34.67 9.24 12.94
N THR A 217 35.21 8.74 14.06
CA THR A 217 36.61 8.99 14.43
C THR A 217 37.59 8.32 13.46
N VAL A 218 37.28 7.12 12.98
CA VAL A 218 38.12 6.41 11.99
C VAL A 218 38.12 7.12 10.64
N ILE A 219 36.95 7.57 10.15
CA ILE A 219 36.84 8.32 8.89
C ILE A 219 37.51 9.70 9.01
N GLY A 220 37.32 10.40 10.13
CA GLY A 220 37.95 11.68 10.41
C GLY A 220 39.48 11.60 10.48
N VAL A 221 40.00 10.60 11.19
CA VAL A 221 41.46 10.36 11.29
C VAL A 221 42.04 9.93 9.94
N GLY A 222 41.35 9.05 9.20
CA GLY A 222 41.75 8.64 7.86
C GLY A 222 41.81 9.81 6.86
N GLY A 223 40.81 10.69 6.89
CA GLY A 223 40.76 11.90 6.07
C GLY A 223 41.91 12.87 6.39
N LEU A 224 42.19 13.10 7.67
CA LEU A 224 43.31 13.94 8.11
C LEU A 224 44.67 13.38 7.67
N ILE A 225 44.88 12.07 7.82
CA ILE A 225 46.11 11.40 7.35
C ILE A 225 46.25 11.52 5.83
N GLY A 226 45.14 11.39 5.09
CA GLY A 226 45.12 11.59 3.64
C GLY A 226 45.55 13.01 3.24
N ILE A 227 44.98 14.04 3.85
CA ILE A 227 45.31 15.45 3.59
C ILE A 227 46.77 15.75 3.92
N VAL A 228 47.27 15.25 5.06
CA VAL A 228 48.67 15.42 5.47
C VAL A 228 49.60 14.72 4.48
N SER A 229 49.27 13.51 4.04
CA SER A 229 50.06 12.77 3.05
C SER A 229 50.12 13.50 1.70
N LEU A 230 48.99 14.05 1.25
CA LEU A 230 48.89 14.79 -0.01
C LEU A 230 49.66 16.11 0.03
N THR A 231 49.60 16.84 1.14
CA THR A 231 50.36 18.09 1.33
C THR A 231 51.87 17.84 1.43
N LEU A 232 52.30 16.74 2.05
CA LEU A 232 53.69 16.32 2.07
C LEU A 232 54.19 15.93 0.67
N LEU A 233 53.39 15.18 -0.10
CA LEU A 233 53.71 14.84 -1.50
C LEU A 233 53.83 16.08 -2.37
N PHE A 234 52.93 17.05 -2.21
CA PHE A 234 52.96 18.30 -2.98
C PHE A 234 54.18 19.17 -2.64
N LYS A 235 54.54 19.27 -1.35
CA LYS A 235 55.78 19.94 -0.92
C LYS A 235 57.03 19.23 -1.45
N ALA A 236 57.09 17.91 -1.36
CA ALA A 236 58.21 17.12 -1.88
C ALA A 236 58.36 17.28 -3.39
N TYR A 237 57.24 17.31 -4.13
CA TYR A 237 57.23 17.56 -5.57
C TYR A 237 57.76 18.96 -5.90
N LYS A 238 57.33 20.00 -5.16
CA LYS A 238 57.79 21.38 -5.36
C LYS A 238 59.28 21.55 -5.08
N ILE A 239 59.82 20.89 -4.04
CA ILE A 239 61.26 20.93 -3.72
C ILE A 239 62.09 20.24 -4.81
N ARG A 240 61.63 19.10 -5.34
CA ARG A 240 62.30 18.42 -6.48
C ARG A 240 62.30 19.27 -7.74
N GLN A 241 61.21 20.00 -8.01
CA GLN A 241 61.14 20.96 -9.12
C GLN A 241 62.20 22.06 -8.94
N GLN A 242 62.31 22.65 -7.74
CA GLN A 242 63.29 23.69 -7.44
C GLN A 242 64.74 23.18 -7.59
N GLN A 243 65.05 22.00 -7.05
CA GLN A 243 66.39 21.38 -7.17
C GLN A 243 66.75 21.02 -8.62
N ASN A 244 65.78 20.64 -9.45
CA ASN A 244 66.00 20.39 -10.87
C ASN A 244 66.20 21.68 -11.69
N ILE A 245 65.61 22.80 -11.24
CA ILE A 245 65.84 24.13 -11.82
C ILE A 245 67.24 24.63 -11.43
N ASP A 246 67.62 24.52 -10.16
CA ASP A 246 68.93 24.98 -9.66
C ASP A 246 70.11 24.14 -10.22
N LYS A 247 69.89 22.85 -10.52
CA LYS A 247 70.87 21.99 -11.22
C LYS A 247 71.06 22.33 -12.70
N LYS A 248 70.10 23.01 -13.34
CA LYS A 248 70.20 23.45 -14.74
C LYS A 248 70.85 24.82 -14.89
N SER A 249 71.06 25.55 -13.80
CA SER A 249 71.69 26.88 -13.78
C SER A 249 73.18 26.88 -13.40
N ILE A 250 73.82 25.71 -13.36
CA ILE A 250 75.27 25.54 -13.15
C ILE A 250 75.88 24.91 -14.40
#